data_AF-A0A965JGZ6-F1
#
_entry.id   AF-A0A965JGZ6-F1
#
_cell.length_a   1.000
_cell.length_b   1.000
_cell.length_c   1.000
_cell.angle_alpha   90.00
_cell.angle_beta   90.00
_cell.angle_gamma   90.00
#
_symmetry.space_group_name_H-M   'P 1'
#
loop_
_entity.id
_entity.type
_entity.pdbx_description
1 polymer ?
#
loop_
_entity_poly.entity_id
_entity_poly.type
_entity_poly.pdbx_seq_one_letter_code
_entity_poly.pdbx_strand_id
1 'polypeptide(L)'
;PDRHFEVDPARLIAAHKAARSGGPAIIGVWHSHPNGHCQPSSEDARAAAPDGMVWVIVANGAAGCWRAVEAGAVGGRFDPVVLAVS
;
A
#
# COMPACT_ATOMS: atom_id res chain seq x y z
N PRO A 1 9.70 3.61 13.19
CA PRO A 1 9.51 2.44 12.29
C PRO A 1 10.39 2.66 11.06
N ASP A 2 11.69 2.49 11.25
CA ASP A 2 12.63 3.24 10.41
C ASP A 2 12.96 2.51 9.12
N ARG A 3 12.50 1.26 8.97
CA ARG A 3 12.75 0.43 7.77
C ARG A 3 11.64 -0.54 7.37
N HIS A 4 10.78 -1.02 8.28
CA HIS A 4 9.73 -1.97 7.93
C HIS A 4 8.48 -1.76 8.80
N PHE A 5 7.31 -2.01 8.21
CA PHE A 5 6.05 -2.19 8.91
C PHE A 5 5.52 -3.58 8.57
N GLU A 6 5.08 -4.29 9.59
CA GLU A 6 4.42 -5.58 9.43
C GLU A 6 2.96 -5.39 9.87
N VAL A 7 2.03 -5.63 8.94
CA VAL A 7 0.60 -5.69 9.28
C VAL A 7 0.42 -6.85 10.25
N ASP A 8 -0.33 -6.64 11.34
CA ASP A 8 -0.71 -7.72 12.26
C ASP A 8 -1.19 -8.96 11.46
N PRO A 9 -0.43 -10.08 11.48
CA PRO A 9 -0.74 -11.23 10.67
C PRO A 9 -2.14 -11.79 10.94
N ALA A 10 -2.64 -11.66 12.18
CA ALA A 10 -3.99 -12.10 12.52
C ALA A 10 -5.05 -11.27 11.82
N ARG A 11 -4.87 -9.94 11.74
CA ARG A 11 -5.77 -9.04 10.99
C ARG A 11 -5.72 -9.29 9.49
N LEU A 12 -4.52 -9.52 8.94
CA LEU A 12 -4.35 -9.85 7.54
C LEU A 12 -5.08 -11.16 7.19
N ILE A 13 -4.85 -12.22 7.97
CA ILE A 13 -5.53 -13.51 7.79
C ILE A 13 -7.04 -13.37 7.93
N ALA A 14 -7.52 -12.61 8.92
CA ALA A 14 -8.95 -12.38 9.12
C ALA A 14 -9.59 -11.65 7.93
N ALA A 15 -8.94 -10.60 7.41
CA ALA A 15 -9.41 -9.87 6.23
C ALA A 15 -9.47 -10.78 5.00
N HIS A 16 -8.43 -11.58 4.77
CA HIS A 16 -8.42 -12.53 3.65
C HIS A 16 -9.46 -13.65 3.80
N LYS A 17 -9.73 -14.12 5.03
CA LYS A 17 -10.82 -15.08 5.28
C LYS A 17 -12.18 -14.45 5.00
N ALA A 18 -12.42 -13.24 5.47
CA ALA A 18 -13.67 -12.52 5.23
C ALA A 18 -13.93 -12.32 3.72
N ALA A 19 -12.91 -11.90 2.97
CA ALA A 19 -13.01 -11.74 1.52
C ALA A 19 -13.40 -13.06 0.80
N ARG A 20 -12.81 -14.20 1.20
CA ARG A 20 -13.16 -15.51 0.63
C ARG A 20 -14.57 -15.98 1.00
N SER A 21 -15.10 -15.55 2.13
CA SER A 21 -16.45 -15.90 2.59
C SER A 21 -17.55 -14.97 2.02
N GLY A 22 -17.25 -14.18 0.98
CA GLY A 22 -18.19 -13.26 0.35
C GLY A 22 -18.21 -11.85 0.97
N GLY A 23 -17.26 -11.55 1.86
CA GLY A 23 -17.04 -10.20 2.37
C GLY A 23 -16.33 -9.30 1.34
N PRO A 24 -16.09 -8.03 1.69
CA PRO A 24 -15.42 -7.07 0.80
C PRO A 24 -14.06 -7.58 0.34
N ALA A 25 -13.73 -7.32 -0.93
CA ALA A 25 -12.42 -7.64 -1.48
C ALA A 25 -11.35 -6.72 -0.88
N ILE A 26 -10.16 -7.27 -0.63
CA ILE A 26 -8.98 -6.48 -0.30
C ILE A 26 -8.47 -5.87 -1.61
N ILE A 27 -8.48 -4.55 -1.68
CA ILE A 27 -8.00 -3.80 -2.85
C ILE A 27 -6.61 -3.20 -2.65
N GLY A 28 -6.05 -3.28 -1.44
CA GLY A 28 -4.82 -2.59 -1.11
C GLY A 28 -4.42 -2.62 0.35
N VAL A 29 -3.32 -1.92 0.63
CA VAL A 29 -2.71 -1.74 1.95
C VAL A 29 -2.44 -0.26 2.20
N TRP A 30 -2.31 0.10 3.47
CA TRP A 30 -1.94 1.44 3.90
C TRP A 30 -0.90 1.38 5.01
N HIS A 31 0.05 2.32 5.00
CA HIS A 31 0.99 2.55 6.10
C HIS A 31 1.44 4.02 6.16
N SER A 32 2.22 4.36 7.18
CA SER A 32 2.78 5.69 7.35
C SER A 32 4.30 5.70 7.29
N HIS A 33 4.87 6.81 6.81
CA HIS A 33 6.31 7.02 6.80
C HIS A 33 6.74 8.01 7.90
N PRO A 34 7.79 7.67 8.68
CA PRO A 34 8.34 8.60 9.67
C PRO A 34 9.15 9.74 9.03
N ASN A 35 9.60 9.56 7.78
CA ASN A 35 10.43 10.54 7.07
C ASN A 35 9.67 11.73 6.50
N GLY A 36 8.33 11.77 6.63
CA GLY A 36 7.50 12.87 6.15
C GLY A 36 7.11 12.81 4.67
N HIS A 37 7.53 11.79 3.90
CA HIS A 37 7.21 11.65 2.48
C HIS A 37 6.17 10.56 2.22
N CYS A 38 5.11 10.91 1.49
CA CYS A 38 4.05 10.00 1.08
C CYS A 38 4.31 9.26 -0.26
N GLN A 39 5.54 9.35 -0.76
CA GLN A 39 6.00 8.56 -1.92
C GLN A 39 6.50 7.19 -1.49
N PRO A 40 6.38 6.14 -2.33
CA PRO A 40 6.94 4.83 -2.06
C PRO A 40 8.45 4.91 -1.93
N SER A 41 8.99 4.27 -0.89
CA SER A 41 10.41 4.07 -0.70
C SER A 41 10.93 2.93 -1.58
N SER A 42 12.25 2.76 -1.62
CA SER A 42 12.87 1.59 -2.26
C SER A 42 12.45 0.27 -1.60
N GLU A 43 12.17 0.29 -0.30
CA GLU A 43 11.74 -0.91 0.43
C GLU A 43 10.29 -1.27 0.10
N ASP A 44 9.41 -0.27 -0.05
CA ASP A 44 8.04 -0.50 -0.54
C ASP A 44 8.06 -1.14 -1.94
N ALA A 45 8.93 -0.64 -2.83
CA ALA A 45 9.07 -1.18 -4.18
C ALA A 45 9.61 -2.62 -4.21
N ARG A 46 10.46 -2.97 -3.23
CA ARG A 46 10.98 -4.33 -3.06
C ARG A 46 9.94 -5.28 -2.50
N ALA A 47 9.10 -4.80 -1.58
CA ALA A 47 8.09 -5.59 -0.89
C ALA A 47 6.81 -5.81 -1.73
N ALA A 48 6.44 -4.86 -2.58
CA ALA A 48 5.21 -4.92 -3.36
C ALA A 48 5.30 -5.92 -4.52
N ALA A 49 4.33 -6.83 -4.62
CA ALA A 49 4.08 -7.60 -5.84
C ALA A 49 3.41 -6.71 -6.90
N PRO A 50 3.58 -6.98 -8.22
CA PRO A 50 2.95 -6.19 -9.27
C PRO A 50 1.52 -6.70 -9.52
N ASP A 51 0.72 -6.80 -8.47
CA ASP A 51 -0.58 -7.48 -8.44
C ASP A 51 -1.78 -6.53 -8.56
N GLY A 52 -1.52 -5.23 -8.80
CA GLY A 52 -2.55 -4.21 -8.91
C GLY A 52 -3.08 -3.68 -7.57
N MET A 53 -2.55 -4.14 -6.42
CA MET A 53 -2.95 -3.60 -5.13
C MET A 53 -2.66 -2.10 -5.04
N VAL A 54 -3.58 -1.39 -4.38
CA VAL A 54 -3.41 0.01 -4.03
C VAL A 54 -2.58 0.13 -2.75
N TRP A 55 -1.56 0.96 -2.78
CA TRP A 55 -0.71 1.30 -1.65
C TRP A 55 -0.97 2.76 -1.28
N VAL A 56 -1.56 3.00 -0.11
CA VAL A 56 -1.75 4.34 0.42
C VAL A 56 -0.66 4.62 1.44
N ILE A 57 0.13 5.66 1.22
CA ILE A 57 1.24 6.03 2.10
C ILE A 57 0.93 7.39 2.71
N VAL A 58 0.88 7.45 4.04
CA VAL A 58 0.56 8.68 4.77
C VAL A 58 1.80 9.23 5.45
N ALA A 59 2.04 10.53 5.29
CA ALA A 59 3.12 11.20 5.98
C ALA A 59 2.78 12.68 6.17
N ASN A 60 3.08 13.22 7.36
CA ASN A 60 2.91 14.64 7.70
C ASN A 60 1.53 15.23 7.29
N GLY A 61 0.44 14.50 7.57
CA GLY A 61 -0.92 14.92 7.24
C GLY A 61 -1.31 14.82 5.76
N ALA A 62 -0.41 14.34 4.89
CA ALA A 62 -0.68 14.08 3.47
C ALA A 62 -0.79 12.58 3.18
N ALA A 63 -1.53 12.23 2.12
CA ALA A 63 -1.66 10.87 1.62
C ALA A 63 -1.25 10.81 0.15
N GLY A 64 -0.39 9.86 -0.18
CA GLY A 64 -0.11 9.42 -1.55
C GLY A 64 -0.82 8.12 -1.82
N CYS A 65 -1.30 7.93 -3.05
CA CYS A 65 -1.99 6.72 -3.48
C CYS A 65 -1.31 6.17 -4.73
N TRP A 66 -0.99 4.88 -4.70
CA TRP A 66 -0.09 4.25 -5.65
C TRP A 66 -0.64 2.88 -6.05
N ARG A 67 -0.58 2.51 -7.32
CA ARG A 67 -0.93 1.16 -7.78
C ARG A 67 0.33 0.37 -8.04
N ALA A 68 0.44 -0.81 -7.44
CA ALA A 68 1.55 -1.71 -7.70
C ALA A 68 1.41 -2.36 -9.09
N VAL A 69 2.37 -2.11 -9.97
CA VAL A 69 2.40 -2.58 -11.36
C VAL A 69 3.81 -3.05 -11.71
N GLU A 70 3.92 -3.84 -12.78
CA GLU A 70 5.22 -4.14 -13.36
C GLU A 70 5.78 -2.88 -14.05
N ALA A 71 7.06 -2.57 -13.79
CA ALA A 71 7.77 -1.44 -14.40
C ALA A 71 7.10 -0.06 -14.22
N GLY A 72 6.46 0.16 -13.06
CA GLY A 72 5.80 1.43 -12.75
C GLY A 72 6.75 2.63 -12.67
N ALA A 73 6.21 3.83 -12.88
CA ALA A 73 6.98 5.07 -12.98
C ALA A 73 7.81 5.40 -11.72
N VAL A 74 7.36 4.97 -10.54
CA VAL A 74 8.04 5.20 -9.27
C VAL A 74 8.64 3.90 -8.74
N GLY A 75 9.96 3.91 -8.52
CA GLY A 75 10.71 2.76 -8.02
C GLY A 75 10.64 1.51 -8.90
N GLY A 76 10.21 1.63 -10.17
CA GLY A 76 9.98 0.49 -11.06
C GLY A 76 8.80 -0.40 -10.65
N ARG A 77 7.93 0.08 -9.76
CA ARG A 77 6.87 -0.73 -9.13
C ARG A 77 5.53 -0.02 -8.97
N PHE A 78 5.49 1.30 -9.02
CA PHE A 78 4.26 2.03 -8.72
C PHE A 78 3.91 3.08 -9.77
N ASP A 79 2.62 3.15 -10.10
CA ASP A 79 2.03 4.29 -10.81
C ASP A 79 1.15 5.10 -9.84
N PRO A 80 1.09 6.44 -9.97
CA PRO A 80 0.25 7.27 -9.12
C PRO A 80 -1.23 7.04 -9.41
N VAL A 81 -2.05 7.06 -8.35
CA VAL A 81 -3.51 7.00 -8.42
C VAL A 81 -4.08 8.25 -7.75
N VAL A 82 -5.09 8.86 -8.37
CA VAL A 82 -5.79 9.99 -7.76
C VAL A 82 -6.64 9.48 -6.60
N LEU A 83 -6.39 10.02 -5.40
CA LEU A 83 -7.22 9.80 -4.23
C LEU A 83 -8.29 10.89 -4.16
N ALA A 84 -9.56 10.50 -4.25
CA ALA A 84 -10.70 11.41 -4.11
C ALA A 84 -11.51 11.01 -2.87
N VAL A 85 -11.92 12.01 -2.07
CA VAL A 85 -12.79 11.84 -0.90
C VAL A 85 -14.05 12.64 -1.15
N SER A 86 -15.21 12.00 -1.05
CA SER A 86 -16.54 12.56 -1.30
C SER A 86 -17.35 12.70 -0.03
#